data_AF-A0A7S1S6A4-F1
#
_entry.id   AF-A0A7S1S6A4-F1
#
_cell.length_a   1.000
_cell.length_b   1.000
_cell.length_c   1.000
_cell.angle_alpha   90.00
_cell.angle_beta   90.00
_cell.angle_gamma   90.00
#
_symmetry.space_group_name_H-M   'P 1'
#
loop_
_entity.id
_entity.type
_entity.pdbx_description
1 polymer ?
#
loop_
_entity_poly.entity_id
_entity_poly.type
_entity_poly.pdbx_seq_one_letter_code
_entity_poly.pdbx_strand_id
1 'polypeptide(L)'
;SQLWNFMPMDTGNGSFVFQDQIGGVYHLRTRDGALLWHSGYSGPWAKEFTDGLATVADGLVYAVHSDGGLGALTNDETSNLRAFDLATGKEVWKRDFPHPANSQP
;
A
#
# COMPACT_ATOMS: atom_id res chain seq x y z
N SER A 1 10.81 8.13 -2.25
CA SER A 1 10.05 7.11 -1.52
C SER A 1 11.02 6.37 -0.63
N GLN A 2 10.61 6.04 0.59
CA GLN A 2 11.34 5.11 1.44
C GLN A 2 10.62 3.77 1.36
N LEU A 3 11.34 2.75 0.92
CA LEU A 3 10.80 1.41 0.74
C LEU A 3 11.00 0.62 2.05
N TRP A 4 9.93 0.03 2.54
CA TRP A 4 9.95 -0.93 3.66
C TRP A 4 9.36 -2.25 3.18
N ASN A 5 9.94 -3.36 3.64
CA ASN A 5 9.48 -4.73 3.40
C ASN A 5 8.98 -4.97 1.96
N PHE A 6 9.90 -4.95 0.99
CA PHE A 6 9.55 -5.10 -0.43
C PHE A 6 8.94 -6.48 -0.70
N MET A 7 7.61 -6.51 -0.81
CA MET A 7 6.81 -7.71 -1.06
C MET A 7 5.96 -7.48 -2.31
N PRO A 8 6.53 -7.73 -3.51
CA PRO A 8 5.79 -7.57 -4.74
C PRO A 8 4.78 -8.71 -4.92
N MET A 9 3.57 -8.36 -5.35
CA MET A 9 2.54 -9.29 -5.78
C MET A 9 2.51 -9.31 -7.31
N ASP A 10 2.81 -10.47 -7.89
CA ASP A 10 2.65 -10.69 -9.33
C ASP A 10 1.16 -10.63 -9.71
N THR A 11 0.86 -9.97 -10.82
CA THR A 11 -0.52 -9.80 -11.32
C THR A 11 -0.93 -10.91 -12.29
N GLY A 12 -0.01 -11.80 -12.67
CA GLY A 12 -0.19 -12.81 -13.70
C GLY A 12 -0.13 -12.29 -15.14
N ASN A 13 0.09 -10.98 -15.35
CA ASN A 13 0.03 -10.35 -16.68
C ASN A 13 1.31 -9.61 -17.08
N GLY A 14 2.45 -10.01 -16.51
CA GLY A 14 3.75 -9.40 -16.80
C GLY A 14 3.97 -8.06 -16.08
N SER A 15 3.26 -7.86 -14.98
CA SER A 15 3.45 -6.75 -14.05
C SER A 15 3.38 -7.24 -12.60
N PHE A 16 3.76 -6.37 -11.68
CA PHE A 16 3.66 -6.61 -10.26
C PHE A 16 3.28 -5.32 -9.53
N VAL A 17 2.61 -5.47 -8.38
CA VAL A 17 2.28 -4.36 -7.49
C VAL A 17 3.03 -4.50 -6.17
N PHE A 18 3.38 -3.39 -5.54
CA PHE A 18 3.89 -3.39 -4.18
C PHE A 18 3.44 -2.12 -3.46
N GLN A 19 3.54 -2.15 -2.14
CA GLN A 19 3.27 -1.03 -1.25
C GLN A 19 4.60 -0.52 -0.63
N ASP A 20 4.72 0.78 -0.41
CA ASP A 20 5.80 1.39 0.37
C ASP A 20 5.42 1.58 1.86
N GLN A 21 6.34 2.11 2.65
CA GLN A 21 6.18 2.17 4.11
C GLN A 21 5.01 3.05 4.60
N ILE A 22 4.44 3.90 3.75
CA ILE A 22 3.32 4.78 4.12
C ILE A 22 2.02 4.39 3.42
N GLY A 23 1.96 3.26 2.70
CA GLY A 23 0.76 2.89 1.95
C GLY A 23 0.69 3.52 0.55
N GLY A 24 1.81 4.00 0.01
CA GLY A 24 1.96 4.33 -1.40
C GLY A 24 1.99 3.04 -2.22
N VAL A 25 1.17 2.95 -3.26
CA VAL A 25 1.02 1.74 -4.08
C VAL A 25 1.61 1.97 -5.46
N TYR A 26 2.44 1.03 -5.89
CA TYR A 26 3.18 1.08 -7.14
C TYR A 26 2.82 -0.12 -8.00
N HIS A 27 2.57 0.10 -9.29
CA HIS A 27 2.35 -0.96 -10.27
C HIS A 27 3.37 -0.83 -11.40
N LEU A 28 4.20 -1.85 -11.57
CA LEU A 28 5.33 -1.83 -12.49
C LEU A 28 5.26 -3.00 -13.47
N ARG A 29 5.74 -2.78 -14.68
CA ARG A 29 5.93 -3.84 -15.67
C ARG A 29 7.16 -4.67 -15.30
N THR A 30 7.00 -5.99 -15.29
CA THR A 30 8.07 -6.94 -14.90
C THR A 30 9.27 -6.89 -15.83
N ARG A 31 9.04 -6.70 -17.14
CA ARG A 31 10.09 -6.79 -18.17
C ARG A 31 11.20 -5.73 -18.03
N ASP A 32 10.84 -4.52 -17.61
CA ASP A 32 11.75 -3.37 -17.64
C ASP A 32 11.55 -2.40 -16.46
N GLY A 33 10.70 -2.75 -15.49
CA GLY A 33 10.42 -1.91 -14.33
C GLY A 33 9.68 -0.62 -14.64
N ALA A 34 9.11 -0.47 -15.85
CA ALA A 34 8.36 0.72 -16.20
C ALA A 34 7.17 0.90 -15.24
N LEU A 35 7.09 2.09 -14.62
CA LEU A 35 5.95 2.48 -13.79
C LEU A 35 4.70 2.59 -14.67
N LEU A 36 3.71 1.74 -14.40
CA LEU A 36 2.41 1.77 -15.07
C LEU A 36 1.50 2.80 -14.39
N TRP A 37 1.45 2.78 -13.06
CA TRP A 37 0.82 3.81 -12.26
C TRP A 37 1.37 3.82 -10.83
N HIS A 38 1.14 4.93 -10.13
CA HIS A 38 1.33 5.06 -8.68
C HIS A 38 0.06 5.66 -8.06
N SER A 39 -0.30 5.24 -6.85
CA SER A 39 -1.50 5.70 -6.14
C SER A 39 -1.33 5.51 -4.62
N GLY A 40 -2.42 5.63 -3.87
CA GLY A 40 -2.39 5.50 -2.42
C GLY A 40 -1.84 6.73 -1.71
N TYR A 41 -1.24 6.51 -0.55
CA TYR A 41 -0.78 7.62 0.26
C TYR A 41 0.48 8.27 -0.33
N SER A 42 0.56 9.59 -0.22
CA SER A 42 1.73 10.37 -0.61
C SER A 42 2.02 11.40 0.47
N GLY A 43 3.23 11.38 1.03
CA GLY A 43 3.57 12.28 2.12
C GLY A 43 4.97 12.05 2.68
N PRO A 44 5.33 12.77 3.75
CA PRO A 44 6.63 12.65 4.40
C PRO A 44 6.74 11.34 5.19
N TRP A 45 7.77 10.55 4.86
CA TRP A 45 8.00 9.21 5.42
C TRP A 45 8.33 9.17 6.92
N ALA A 46 8.63 10.33 7.53
CA ALA A 46 9.08 10.41 8.91
C ALA A 46 7.96 10.33 9.95
N LYS A 47 6.68 10.39 9.54
CA LYS A 47 5.54 10.54 10.44
C LYS A 47 4.61 9.33 10.48
N GLU A 48 4.43 8.68 9.35
CA GLU A 48 3.51 7.55 9.21
C GLU A 48 4.29 6.29 8.86
N PHE A 49 3.75 5.15 9.28
CA PHE A 49 4.35 3.86 9.01
C PHE A 49 3.30 2.76 9.01
N THR A 50 3.41 1.87 8.03
CA THR A 50 2.68 0.62 7.98
C THR A 50 3.63 -0.51 7.59
N ASP A 51 3.48 -1.66 8.24
CA ASP A 51 4.15 -2.91 7.87
C ASP A 51 3.36 -3.72 6.83
N GLY A 52 2.24 -3.17 6.36
CA GLY A 52 1.32 -3.81 5.44
C GLY A 52 1.89 -4.03 4.05
N LEU A 53 1.11 -4.76 3.25
CA LEU A 53 1.49 -5.20 1.92
C LEU A 53 0.34 -4.97 0.94
N ALA A 54 0.71 -4.78 -0.33
CA ALA A 54 -0.28 -4.77 -1.41
C ALA A 54 -0.77 -6.21 -1.65
N THR A 55 -2.08 -6.42 -1.82
CA THR A 55 -2.66 -7.70 -2.24
C THR A 55 -3.52 -7.49 -3.48
N VAL A 56 -3.54 -8.46 -4.40
CA VAL A 56 -4.36 -8.42 -5.61
C VAL A 56 -5.44 -9.48 -5.55
N ALA A 57 -6.70 -9.10 -5.76
CA ALA A 57 -7.82 -10.01 -5.97
C ALA A 57 -8.92 -9.33 -6.80
N ASP A 58 -9.59 -10.08 -7.68
CA ASP A 58 -10.74 -9.62 -8.46
C ASP A 58 -10.54 -8.28 -9.20
N GLY A 59 -9.34 -8.07 -9.75
CA GLY A 59 -9.00 -6.84 -10.48
C GLY A 59 -8.78 -5.62 -9.58
N LEU A 60 -8.71 -5.82 -8.26
CA LEU A 60 -8.44 -4.79 -7.27
C LEU A 60 -7.08 -5.00 -6.60
N VAL A 61 -6.44 -3.90 -6.25
CA VAL A 61 -5.25 -3.84 -5.40
C VAL A 61 -5.67 -3.27 -4.04
N TYR A 62 -5.42 -4.03 -2.99
CA TYR A 62 -5.69 -3.64 -1.61
C TYR A 62 -4.41 -3.20 -0.94
N ALA A 63 -4.45 -2.07 -0.24
CA ALA A 63 -3.32 -1.54 0.50
C ALA A 63 -3.79 -0.82 1.76
N VAL A 64 -2.91 -0.71 2.74
CA VAL A 64 -3.21 -0.10 4.04
C VAL A 64 -2.34 1.12 4.29
N HIS A 65 -2.84 2.02 5.12
CA HIS A 65 -2.12 3.16 5.66
C HIS A 65 -2.46 3.30 7.15
N SER A 66 -1.46 3.64 7.97
CA SER A 66 -1.65 3.98 9.39
C SER A 66 -1.17 5.40 9.62
N ASP A 67 -1.93 6.19 10.39
CA ASP A 67 -1.65 7.62 10.61
C ASP A 67 -0.50 7.87 11.61
N GLY A 68 -0.01 6.82 12.28
CA GLY A 68 1.10 6.85 13.24
C GLY A 68 2.43 6.28 12.70
N GLY A 69 3.55 6.71 13.28
CA GLY A 69 4.90 6.29 12.87
C GLY A 69 5.44 5.10 13.65
N LEU A 70 6.46 4.40 13.13
CA LEU A 70 7.00 3.13 13.68
C LEU A 70 7.30 3.16 15.20
N GLY A 71 7.77 4.29 15.75
CA GLY A 71 8.08 4.46 17.17
C GLY A 71 6.91 4.96 18.04
N ALA A 72 5.77 5.27 17.44
CA ALA A 72 4.59 5.89 18.06
C ALA A 72 3.27 5.18 17.71
N LEU A 73 3.32 4.03 17.01
CA LEU A 73 2.13 3.22 16.74
C LEU A 73 1.59 2.69 18.08
N THR A 74 0.60 3.39 18.60
CA THR A 74 -0.24 2.95 19.71
C THR A 74 -1.52 2.34 19.16
N ASN A 75 -2.25 1.59 19.99
CA ASN A 75 -3.57 1.06 19.58
C ASN A 75 -4.61 2.16 19.32
N ASP A 76 -4.32 3.42 19.65
CA ASP A 76 -5.23 4.55 19.48
C ASP A 76 -5.06 5.25 18.13
N GLU A 77 -4.03 4.90 17.36
CA GLU A 77 -3.83 5.43 16.01
C GLU A 77 -4.85 4.87 15.02
N THR A 78 -5.24 5.65 14.03
CA THR A 78 -6.18 5.22 13.01
C THR A 78 -5.47 4.61 11.80
N SER A 79 -6.22 3.83 11.03
CA SER A 79 -5.77 3.33 9.73
C SER A 79 -6.88 3.36 8.72
N ASN A 80 -6.52 3.12 7.46
CA ASN A 80 -7.48 2.81 6.42
C ASN A 80 -7.04 1.65 5.55
N LEU A 81 -8.03 0.93 5.03
CA LEU A 81 -7.90 0.00 3.92
C LEU A 81 -8.43 0.69 2.67
N ARG A 82 -7.65 0.68 1.61
CA ARG A 82 -8.04 1.22 0.30
C ARG A 82 -8.01 0.11 -0.74
N ALA A 83 -8.93 0.19 -1.69
CA ALA A 83 -8.93 -0.63 -2.88
C ALA A 83 -8.74 0.25 -4.11
N PHE A 84 -7.85 -0.16 -5.02
CA PHE A 84 -7.57 0.50 -6.27
C PHE A 84 -7.88 -0.43 -7.42
N ASP A 85 -8.43 0.11 -8.50
CA ASP A 85 -8.59 -0.62 -9.75
C ASP A 85 -7.19 -0.98 -10.31
N LEU A 86 -6.93 -2.27 -10.54
CA LEU A 86 -5.61 -2.76 -10.94
C LEU A 86 -5.15 -2.17 -12.28
N ALA A 87 -6.08 -1.93 -13.21
CA ALA A 87 -5.76 -1.43 -14.53
C ALA A 87 -5.36 0.05 -14.52
N THR A 88 -6.06 0.86 -13.72
CA THR A 88 -5.94 2.34 -13.76
C THR A 88 -5.24 2.94 -12.55
N GLY A 89 -5.14 2.21 -11.44
CA GLY A 89 -4.68 2.72 -10.15
C GLY A 89 -5.71 3.58 -9.43
N LYS A 90 -6.89 3.82 -10.01
CA LYS A 90 -7.91 4.69 -9.41
C LYS A 90 -8.46 4.07 -8.13
N GLU A 91 -8.55 4.84 -7.05
CA GLU A 91 -9.23 4.41 -5.82
C GLU A 91 -10.70 4.10 -6.11
N VAL A 92 -11.12 2.89 -5.77
CA VAL A 92 -12.50 2.41 -5.91
C VAL A 92 -13.27 2.65 -4.61
N TRP A 93 -12.63 2.37 -3.47
CA TRP A 93 -13.19 2.67 -2.16
C TRP A 93 -12.10 2.77 -1.09
N LYS A 94 -12.48 3.39 0.03
CA LYS A 94 -11.70 3.52 1.26
C LYS A 94 -12.58 3.14 2.45
N ARG A 95 -11.98 2.48 3.44
CA ARG A 95 -12.60 2.23 4.75
C ARG A 95 -11.64 2.58 5.87
N ASP A 96 -12.10 3.41 6.80
CA ASP A 96 -11.35 3.82 7.99
C ASP A 96 -11.58 2.83 9.15
N PHE A 97 -10.56 2.68 9.99
CA PHE A 97 -10.56 1.82 11.16
C PHE A 97 -9.99 2.58 12.38
N PRO A 98 -10.52 2.32 13.58
CA PRO A 98 -10.12 3.02 14.81
C PRO A 98 -8.80 2.52 15.42
N HIS A 99 -8.05 1.70 14.68
CA HIS A 99 -6.80 1.05 15.11
C HIS A 99 -5.82 1.02 13.95
N PRO A 100 -4.49 0.96 14.20
CA PRO A 100 -3.50 0.90 13.14
C PRO A 100 -3.60 -0.44 12.38
N ALA A 101 -3.19 -0.45 11.11
CA ALA A 101 -2.98 -1.69 10.40
C ALA A 101 -1.77 -2.40 11.01
N ASN A 102 -1.92 -3.69 11.30
CA ASN A 102 -0.88 -4.53 11.90
C ASN A 102 -0.76 -5.84 11.11
N SER A 103 0.45 -6.14 10.65
CA SER A 103 0.79 -7.37 9.90
C SER A 103 1.80 -8.24 10.65
N GLN A 104 2.14 -7.87 11.89
CA GLN A 104 2.97 -8.67 12.79
C GLN A 104 2.20 -9.93 13.25
N PRO A 105 2.84 -11.11 13.28
CA PRO A 105 2.24 -12.35 13.79
C PRO A 105 1.96 -12.33 15.30
#